data_AF-A0A182VXC0-F1
#
_entry.id   AF-A0A182VXC0-F1
#
_cell.length_a   1.000
_cell.length_b   1.000
_cell.length_c   1.000
_cell.angle_alpha   90.00
_cell.angle_beta   90.00
_cell.angle_gamma   90.00
#
_symmetry.space_group_name_H-M   'P 1'
#
loop_
_entity.id
_entity.type
_entity.pdbx_description
1 polymer ?
#
loop_
_entity_poly.entity_id
_entity_poly.type
_entity_poly.pdbx_seq_one_letter_code
_entity_poly.pdbx_strand_id
1 'polypeptide(L)'
;MKVLEKMDLKERNFKKTGLICVLVLVCGMVFSYGLFPSILRFMIKQNVLLKPGTQIREMFEKIPFPLDFKLHLFNVTNPEDIMRGGKPRVKDIGPLYF
;
A
#
# COMPACT_ATOMS: atom_id res chain seq x y z
N MET A 1 46.69 -9.73 22.46
CA MET A 1 45.39 -9.25 21.92
C MET A 1 45.13 -7.76 22.20
N LYS A 2 45.25 -7.26 23.44
CA LYS A 2 45.02 -5.82 23.79
C LYS A 2 45.96 -4.78 23.12
N VAL A 3 47.12 -5.18 22.60
CA VAL A 3 48.11 -4.25 21.99
C VAL A 3 47.75 -3.90 20.55
N LEU A 4 47.20 -4.86 19.79
CA LEU A 4 46.78 -4.65 18.40
C LEU A 4 45.57 -3.70 18.31
N GLU A 5 44.65 -3.78 19.27
CA GLU A 5 43.48 -2.90 19.37
C GLU A 5 43.85 -1.44 19.68
N LYS A 6 44.88 -1.22 20.51
CA LYS A 6 45.35 0.13 20.86
C LYS A 6 46.13 0.81 19.73
N MET A 7 46.75 0.06 18.83
CA MET A 7 47.45 0.59 17.66
C MET A 7 46.48 1.11 16.58
N ASP A 8 45.34 0.43 16.34
CA ASP A 8 44.33 0.86 15.34
C ASP A 8 43.68 2.20 15.72
N LEU A 9 43.45 2.43 17.01
CA LEU A 9 42.75 3.62 17.52
C LEU A 9 43.63 4.88 17.55
N LYS A 10 44.95 4.74 17.68
CA LYS A 10 45.88 5.88 17.82
C LYS A 10 46.24 6.52 16.47
N GLU A 11 46.23 5.74 15.39
CA GLU A 11 46.53 6.16 14.01
C GLU A 11 45.28 6.68 13.27
N ARG A 12 44.08 6.48 13.83
CA ARG A 12 42.83 6.90 13.18
C ARG A 12 42.65 8.41 13.17
N ASN A 13 42.54 8.97 11.97
CA ASN A 13 42.20 10.37 11.79
C ASN A 13 40.68 10.58 11.98
N PHE A 14 40.27 10.88 13.22
CA PHE A 14 38.88 11.13 13.60
C PHE A 14 38.16 12.17 12.73
N LYS A 15 38.89 13.18 12.22
CA LYS A 15 38.31 14.19 11.32
C LYS A 15 37.88 13.58 9.98
N LYS A 16 38.69 12.66 9.42
CA LYS A 16 38.36 11.94 8.18
C LYS A 16 37.16 11.01 8.39
N THR A 17 37.12 10.27 9.51
CA THR A 17 36.00 9.39 9.83
C THR A 17 34.70 10.17 10.03
N GLY A 18 34.75 11.28 10.76
CA GLY A 18 33.60 12.17 10.94
C GLY A 18 33.08 12.73 9.60
N LEU A 19 33.99 13.15 8.72
CA LEU A 19 33.63 13.65 7.39
C LEU A 19 32.93 12.57 6.54
N ILE A 20 33.42 11.32 6.59
CA ILE A 20 32.81 10.19 5.87
C ILE A 20 31.39 9.92 6.39
N CYS A 21 31.18 9.93 7.72
CA CYS A 21 29.85 9.73 8.28
C CYS A 21 28.84 10.81 7.85
N VAL A 22 29.28 12.08 7.84
CA VAL A 22 28.44 13.20 7.39
C VAL A 22 28.12 13.05 5.90
N LEU A 23 29.09 12.71 5.06
CA LEU A 23 28.88 12.48 3.62
C LEU A 23 27.88 11.34 3.36
N VAL A 24 28.01 10.22 4.07
CA VAL A 24 27.09 9.08 3.93
C VAL A 24 25.67 9.47 4.36
N LEU A 25 25.52 10.22 5.46
CA LEU A 25 24.21 10.71 5.91
C LEU A 25 23.55 11.64 4.89
N VAL A 26 24.29 12.59 4.34
CA VAL A 26 23.78 13.52 3.33
C VAL A 26 23.40 12.77 2.05
N CYS A 27 24.26 11.87 1.57
CA CYS A 27 23.95 11.03 0.41
C CYS A 27 22.71 10.17 0.65
N GLY A 28 22.55 9.60 1.85
CA GLY A 28 21.39 8.82 2.24
C GLY A 28 20.10 9.63 2.20
N MET A 29 20.11 10.86 2.72
CA MET A 29 18.96 11.77 2.64
C MET A 29 18.62 12.17 1.21
N VAL A 30 19.62 12.51 0.40
CA VAL A 30 19.38 12.89 -1.00
C VAL A 30 18.81 11.71 -1.79
N PHE A 31 19.35 10.51 -1.57
CA PHE A 31 18.86 9.29 -2.21
C PHE A 31 17.41 8.97 -1.79
N SER A 32 17.08 9.07 -0.49
CA SER A 32 15.75 8.74 0.02
C SER A 32 14.67 9.71 -0.46
N TYR A 33 14.94 11.01 -0.50
CA TYR A 33 13.94 12.00 -0.93
C TYR A 33 13.93 12.23 -2.45
N GLY A 34 15.07 12.08 -3.13
CA GLY A 34 15.18 12.37 -4.56
C GLY A 34 15.00 11.15 -5.45
N LEU A 35 15.79 10.11 -5.24
CA LEU A 35 15.90 9.00 -6.19
C LEU A 35 14.91 7.86 -5.90
N PHE A 36 14.76 7.51 -4.63
CA PHE A 36 13.85 6.45 -4.19
C PHE A 36 12.41 6.63 -4.68
N PRO A 37 11.74 7.80 -4.57
CA PRO A 37 10.36 7.93 -5.05
C PRO A 37 10.25 7.74 -6.56
N SER A 38 11.26 8.14 -7.34
CA SER A 38 11.25 8.00 -8.79
C SER A 38 11.40 6.54 -9.22
N ILE A 39 12.33 5.81 -8.60
CA ILE A 39 12.51 4.37 -8.82
C ILE A 39 11.26 3.61 -8.40
N LEU A 40 10.71 3.92 -7.21
CA LEU A 40 9.51 3.27 -6.70
C LEU A 40 8.32 3.47 -7.64
N ARG A 41 8.08 4.71 -8.10
CA ARG A 41 7.02 5.01 -9.08
C ARG A 41 7.23 4.26 -10.40
N PHE A 42 8.47 4.16 -10.87
CA PHE A 42 8.79 3.41 -12.09
C PHE A 42 8.49 1.91 -11.92
N MET A 43 8.90 1.31 -10.81
CA MET A 43 8.62 -0.10 -10.51
C MET A 43 7.12 -0.37 -10.39
N ILE A 44 6.39 0.48 -9.65
CA ILE A 44 4.92 0.37 -9.54
C ILE A 44 4.29 0.45 -10.91
N LYS A 45 4.68 1.44 -11.73
CA LYS A 45 4.15 1.60 -13.09
C LYS A 45 4.37 0.32 -13.90
N GLN A 46 5.58 -0.23 -13.95
CA GLN A 46 5.84 -1.46 -14.71
C GLN A 46 5.00 -2.66 -14.26
N ASN A 47 4.74 -2.80 -12.94
CA ASN A 47 3.98 -3.92 -12.40
C ASN A 47 2.46 -3.75 -12.52
N VAL A 48 1.96 -2.51 -12.50
CA VAL A 48 0.52 -2.17 -12.57
C VAL A 48 0.00 -2.06 -14.00
N LEU A 49 0.88 -1.93 -15.00
CA LEU A 49 0.45 -1.95 -16.39
C LEU A 49 -0.15 -3.31 -16.78
N LEU A 50 -1.29 -3.26 -17.49
CA LEU A 50 -1.96 -4.40 -18.11
C LEU A 50 -1.20 -4.86 -19.36
N LYS A 51 0.06 -5.26 -19.18
CA LYS A 51 0.90 -5.84 -20.24
C LYS A 51 0.88 -7.38 -20.12
N PRO A 52 1.07 -8.10 -21.24
CA PRO A 52 1.28 -9.55 -21.19
C PRO A 52 2.44 -9.90 -20.25
N GLY A 53 2.24 -10.84 -19.33
CA GLY A 53 3.25 -11.29 -18.35
C GLY A 53 3.29 -10.54 -17.02
N THR A 54 2.40 -9.58 -16.76
CA THR A 54 2.26 -8.97 -15.42
C THR A 54 1.22 -9.71 -14.57
N GLN A 55 1.48 -9.86 -13.27
CA GLN A 55 0.57 -10.54 -12.33
C GLN A 55 -0.83 -9.90 -12.28
N ILE A 56 -0.90 -8.57 -12.46
CA ILE A 56 -2.17 -7.84 -12.46
C ILE A 56 -3.05 -8.22 -13.65
N ARG A 57 -2.47 -8.61 -14.79
CA ARG A 57 -3.25 -9.09 -15.93
C ARG A 57 -3.92 -10.44 -15.64
N GLU A 58 -3.20 -11.37 -15.01
CA GLU A 58 -3.77 -12.67 -14.60
C GLU A 58 -4.91 -12.48 -13.58
N MET A 59 -4.73 -11.57 -12.62
CA MET A 59 -5.76 -11.23 -11.63
C MET A 59 -6.99 -10.54 -12.27
N PHE A 60 -6.80 -9.73 -13.30
CA PHE A 60 -7.89 -9.10 -14.05
C PHE A 60 -8.68 -10.12 -14.90
N GLU A 61 -8.00 -11.11 -15.47
CA GLU A 61 -8.65 -12.16 -16.26
C GLU A 61 -9.38 -13.19 -15.39
N LYS A 62 -8.79 -13.55 -14.25
CA LYS A 62 -9.38 -14.48 -13.29
C LYS A 62 -9.07 -14.02 -11.87
N ILE A 63 -10.11 -13.53 -11.20
CA ILE A 63 -10.01 -13.09 -9.80
C ILE A 63 -9.62 -14.31 -8.94
N PRO A 64 -8.52 -14.27 -8.18
CA PRO A 64 -7.96 -15.43 -7.48
C PRO A 64 -8.65 -15.71 -6.14
N PHE A 65 -9.75 -15.01 -5.83
CA PHE A 65 -10.52 -15.17 -4.61
C PHE A 65 -12.02 -15.19 -4.91
N PRO A 66 -12.82 -15.90 -4.11
CA PRO A 66 -14.27 -15.88 -4.25
C PRO A 66 -14.81 -14.47 -3.92
N LEU A 67 -15.76 -14.01 -4.73
CA LEU A 67 -16.50 -12.78 -4.50
C LEU A 67 -17.91 -13.16 -4.04
N ASP A 68 -18.23 -12.89 -2.78
CA ASP A 68 -19.58 -13.06 -2.26
C ASP A 68 -20.42 -11.81 -2.56
N PHE A 69 -21.41 -11.92 -3.43
CA PHE A 69 -22.33 -10.81 -3.68
C PHE A 69 -23.57 -10.94 -2.77
N LYS A 70 -23.63 -10.08 -1.74
CA LYS A 70 -24.75 -10.05 -0.77
C LYS A 70 -25.75 -8.97 -1.16
N LEU A 71 -26.94 -9.40 -1.58
CA LEU A 71 -28.02 -8.50 -1.93
C LEU A 71 -29.05 -8.40 -0.80
N HIS A 72 -29.30 -7.18 -0.32
CA HIS A 72 -30.35 -6.86 0.64
C HIS A 72 -31.48 -6.12 -0.06
N LEU A 73 -32.70 -6.66 0.01
CA LEU A 73 -33.89 -6.00 -0.51
C LEU A 73 -34.75 -5.55 0.67
N PHE A 74 -35.14 -4.28 0.64
CA PHE A 74 -36.05 -3.70 1.62
C PHE A 74 -37.46 -3.68 1.04
N ASN A 75 -38.31 -4.60 1.49
CA ASN A 75 -39.71 -4.63 1.10
C ASN A 75 -40.50 -3.56 1.85
N VAL A 76 -41.27 -2.76 1.10
CA VAL A 76 -42.11 -1.71 1.64
C VAL A 76 -43.45 -2.31 2.06
N THR A 77 -43.78 -2.20 3.35
CA THR A 77 -45.00 -2.79 3.93
C THR A 77 -46.20 -1.85 3.94
N ASN A 78 -46.00 -0.56 3.64
CA ASN A 78 -47.06 0.47 3.69
C ASN A 78 -47.02 1.48 2.52
N PRO A 79 -47.05 1.02 1.26
CA PRO A 79 -46.95 1.91 0.10
C PRO A 79 -48.02 3.02 0.09
N GLU A 80 -49.27 2.70 0.40
CA GLU A 80 -50.39 3.66 0.40
C GLU A 80 -50.29 4.76 1.46
N ASP A 81 -49.69 4.46 2.62
CA ASP A 81 -49.45 5.46 3.67
C ASP A 81 -48.35 6.43 3.21
N ILE A 82 -47.33 5.92 2.54
CA ILE A 82 -46.20 6.70 2.03
C ILE A 82 -46.69 7.67 0.95
N MET A 83 -47.55 7.21 0.04
CA MET A 83 -48.12 8.04 -1.01
C MET A 83 -48.95 9.22 -0.45
N ARG A 84 -49.48 9.08 0.76
CA ARG A 84 -50.21 10.13 1.49
C ARG A 84 -49.32 10.98 2.40
N GLY A 85 -48.00 10.86 2.31
CA GLY A 85 -47.02 11.62 3.12
C GLY A 85 -46.66 10.98 4.46
N GLY A 86 -47.11 9.75 4.72
CA GLY A 86 -46.78 8.98 5.92
C GLY A 86 -45.36 8.42 5.92
N LYS A 87 -44.88 8.00 7.10
CA LYS A 87 -43.53 7.45 7.26
C LYS A 87 -43.40 6.04 6.64
N PRO A 88 -42.36 5.77 5.83
CA PRO A 88 -42.12 4.43 5.28
C PRO A 88 -41.77 3.39 6.34
N ARG A 89 -42.32 2.17 6.17
CA ARG A 89 -42.02 0.97 6.95
C ARG A 89 -41.50 -0.11 6.01
N VAL A 90 -40.25 -0.50 6.21
CA VAL A 90 -39.56 -1.50 5.39
C VAL A 90 -39.17 -2.74 6.20
N LYS A 91 -39.10 -3.89 5.53
CA LYS A 91 -38.58 -5.15 6.07
C LYS A 91 -37.44 -5.65 5.20
N ASP A 92 -36.30 -5.96 5.81
CA ASP A 92 -35.17 -6.57 5.11
C ASP A 92 -35.48 -8.04 4.76
N ILE A 93 -35.19 -8.44 3.53
CA ILE A 93 -35.36 -9.81 2.99
C ILE A 93 -33.98 -10.46 2.70
N GLY A 94 -32.87 -9.78 3.04
CA GLY A 94 -31.51 -10.28 2.79
C GLY A 94 -30.89 -11.15 3.89
N PRO A 95 -29.67 -11.66 3.64
CA PRO A 95 -28.92 -11.55 2.39
C PRO A 95 -29.25 -12.68 1.40
N LEU A 96 -29.49 -12.32 0.14
CA LEU A 96 -29.45 -13.25 -0.99
C LEU A 96 -27.98 -13.36 -1.46
N TYR A 97 -27.50 -14.60 -1.59
CA TYR A 97 -26.13 -14.91 -2.00
C TYR A 97 -26.08 -15.23 -3.49
N PHE A 98 -25.13 -14.62 -4.21
CA PHE A 98 -24.81 -14.89 -5.62
C PHE A 98 -23.30 -15.04 -5.81
#